data_AF-J9E7G2-F1
#
_entry.id   AF-J9E7G2-F1
#
_cell.length_a   1.000
_cell.length_b   1.000
_cell.length_c   1.000
_cell.angle_alpha   90.00
_cell.angle_beta   90.00
_cell.angle_gamma   90.00
#
_symmetry.space_group_name_H-M   'P 1'
#
loop_
_entity.id
_entity.type
_entity.pdbx_description
1 polymer ?
#
loop_
_entity_poly.entity_id
_entity_poly.type
_entity_poly.pdbx_seq_one_letter_code
_entity_poly.pdbx_strand_id
1 'polypeptide(L)'
;MKSQLKNGMLDWLEIVNKAGGEAAWITQQKNFPKRNGKRQKPKDSSEIIEMILKTEFVQREVKYSSLVYWSRGSANLCVLIDPLNIQKVIREECAKRNSTRKLLSDEARLILYSIAHEMQMLVIRSVGYVIAKTVRIIYDGIYFNDEQLLRIRECSMNDPIIFMPTHRSYMDFLIVSLLCFNHNLSLPVIATGMDFMASRFLGETLRRCGSFFMKRQFREDKFYWSLFSSYVQMQLRETDNPVEFFLEGTRSRSGKSLYPKFGLLQMCMEPFFRCQLYDLIVVPVTIDYDKVLEEFLYAYELFGFPKPRETTAGLFKSREILSKCFGHIYVNFGEPVSIRKYFDGKINRWHPPWQASVDNELSDNEKEAVKDFGLYIIQLHNSNSTITIWSYTCAILLQMKSAGHQKLMFSKLQSSLEDFVTLSTRLGRRIIIRKSIKDET
;
A
#
# COMPACT_ATOMS: atom_id res chain seq x y z
N MET A 1 29.64 -3.60 -12.71
CA MET A 1 30.33 -3.69 -11.40
C MET A 1 29.42 -3.09 -10.33
N LYS A 2 29.38 -3.72 -9.16
CA LYS A 2 28.30 -3.79 -8.15
C LYS A 2 27.60 -2.48 -7.78
N SER A 3 26.27 -2.46 -7.94
CA SER A 3 25.38 -1.48 -7.31
C SER A 3 24.39 -2.09 -6.30
N GLN A 4 24.58 -3.37 -6.01
CA GLN A 4 24.00 -3.96 -4.82
C GLN A 4 24.62 -3.26 -3.61
N LEU A 5 23.77 -2.71 -2.74
CA LEU A 5 24.14 -2.65 -1.32
C LEU A 5 24.60 -4.07 -0.95
N LYS A 6 25.61 -4.23 -0.09
CA LYS A 6 26.19 -5.54 0.28
C LYS A 6 25.17 -6.61 0.74
N ASN A 7 23.87 -6.27 0.87
CA ASN A 7 22.82 -7.01 1.53
C ASN A 7 21.53 -7.21 0.67
N GLY A 8 21.58 -7.17 -0.67
CA GLY A 8 20.46 -7.61 -1.53
C GLY A 8 19.33 -6.60 -1.78
N MET A 9 19.35 -5.41 -1.16
CA MET A 9 18.46 -4.31 -1.55
C MET A 9 18.94 -3.64 -2.84
N LEU A 10 18.01 -3.44 -3.78
CA LEU A 10 18.26 -2.81 -5.07
C LEU A 10 17.63 -1.42 -5.12
N ASP A 11 18.33 -0.48 -5.77
CA ASP A 11 17.81 0.84 -6.07
C ASP A 11 16.96 0.77 -7.34
N TRP A 12 15.65 0.93 -7.20
CA TRP A 12 14.70 0.87 -8.29
C TRP A 12 15.04 1.86 -9.40
N LEU A 13 15.45 3.10 -9.07
CA LEU A 13 15.79 4.10 -10.09
C LEU A 13 17.01 3.67 -10.90
N GLU A 14 17.96 2.98 -10.27
CA GLU A 14 19.14 2.47 -10.94
C GLU A 14 18.82 1.26 -11.85
N ILE A 15 17.90 0.38 -11.43
CA ILE A 15 17.40 -0.72 -12.27
C ILE A 15 16.76 -0.14 -13.53
N VAL A 16 15.88 0.87 -13.38
CA VAL A 16 15.24 1.53 -14.53
C VAL A 16 16.27 2.20 -15.45
N ASN A 17 17.31 2.84 -14.88
CA ASN A 17 18.40 3.43 -15.66
C ASN A 17 19.17 2.38 -16.48
N LYS A 18 19.47 1.22 -15.87
CA LYS A 18 20.27 0.15 -16.49
C LYS A 18 19.52 -0.62 -17.56
N ALA A 19 18.21 -0.80 -17.39
CA ALA A 19 17.40 -1.57 -18.34
C ALA A 19 17.41 -0.98 -19.76
N GLY A 20 17.71 0.31 -19.93
CA GLY A 20 17.76 0.97 -21.24
C GLY A 20 16.37 1.03 -21.93
N GLY A 21 16.26 1.80 -23.01
CA GLY A 21 14.99 1.99 -23.74
C GLY A 21 14.11 3.12 -23.19
N GLU A 22 12.82 3.16 -23.53
CA GLU A 22 11.99 4.32 -23.19
C GLU A 22 11.79 4.54 -21.68
N ALA A 23 11.79 3.48 -20.86
CA ALA A 23 11.79 3.64 -19.41
C ALA A 23 13.06 4.34 -18.91
N ALA A 24 14.20 4.16 -19.58
CA ALA A 24 15.46 4.84 -19.25
C ALA A 24 15.46 6.34 -19.64
N TRP A 25 14.66 6.78 -20.62
CA TRP A 25 14.53 8.23 -20.92
C TRP A 25 13.78 8.98 -19.81
N ILE A 26 12.81 8.31 -19.16
CA ILE A 26 12.11 8.81 -17.96
C ILE A 26 13.13 9.04 -16.85
N THR A 27 14.21 8.24 -16.84
CA THR A 27 15.17 8.15 -15.76
C THR A 27 16.60 8.65 -16.08
N GLN A 28 16.83 9.36 -17.18
CA GLN A 28 18.10 10.08 -17.38
C GLN A 28 18.10 11.44 -16.65
N GLN A 29 19.19 11.75 -15.94
CA GLN A 29 19.41 13.08 -15.37
C GLN A 29 19.73 14.02 -16.54
N LYS A 30 18.76 14.86 -16.92
CA LYS A 30 18.93 15.77 -18.05
C LYS A 30 19.75 16.97 -17.58
N ASN A 31 21.03 17.02 -17.95
CA ASN A 31 21.75 18.28 -18.05
C ASN A 31 21.09 19.10 -19.15
N PHE A 32 20.15 19.96 -18.76
CA PHE A 32 19.52 20.87 -19.70
C PHE A 32 20.61 21.80 -20.24
N PRO A 33 20.91 21.83 -21.55
CA PRO A 33 21.70 22.92 -22.09
C PRO A 33 21.00 24.24 -21.73
N LYS A 34 21.74 25.31 -21.42
CA LYS A 34 21.13 26.66 -21.30
C LYS A 34 20.33 26.91 -22.59
N ARG A 35 19.02 26.92 -22.43
CA ARG A 35 18.03 26.74 -23.51
C ARG A 35 17.76 28.06 -24.23
N ASN A 36 18.09 28.14 -25.52
CA ASN A 36 17.74 29.25 -26.41
C ASN A 36 16.52 28.99 -27.33
N GLY A 37 15.75 27.93 -27.10
CA GLY A 37 14.55 27.62 -27.89
C GLY A 37 13.24 27.96 -27.17
N LYS A 38 12.42 28.84 -27.75
CA LYS A 38 11.03 29.08 -27.32
C LYS A 38 10.22 27.77 -27.42
N ARG A 39 9.78 27.22 -26.30
CA ARG A 39 8.76 26.14 -26.30
C ARG A 39 7.37 26.77 -26.34
N GLN A 40 6.53 26.32 -27.25
CA GLN A 40 5.08 26.45 -27.09
C GLN A 40 4.67 25.63 -25.85
N LYS A 41 3.97 26.28 -24.91
CA LYS A 41 3.29 25.58 -23.81
C LYS A 41 2.15 24.76 -24.41
N PRO A 42 1.95 23.49 -23.99
CA PRO A 42 0.70 22.80 -24.28
C PRO A 42 -0.45 23.65 -23.74
N LYS A 43 -1.46 23.88 -24.56
CA LYS A 43 -2.54 24.83 -24.25
C LYS A 43 -3.59 24.22 -23.32
N ASP A 44 -3.70 22.89 -23.32
CA ASP A 44 -4.75 22.18 -22.60
C ASP A 44 -4.25 20.85 -21.99
N SER A 45 -4.94 20.42 -20.93
CA SER A 45 -4.84 19.13 -20.26
C SER A 45 -5.02 17.94 -21.22
N SER A 46 -5.84 18.10 -22.26
CA SER A 46 -6.10 17.10 -23.30
C SER A 46 -4.85 16.72 -24.11
N GLU A 47 -4.02 17.70 -24.49
CA GLU A 47 -2.76 17.45 -25.21
C GLU A 47 -1.74 16.69 -24.35
N ILE A 48 -1.74 16.96 -23.03
CA ILE A 48 -0.87 16.27 -22.07
C ILE A 48 -1.31 14.80 -21.94
N ILE A 49 -2.62 14.56 -21.85
CA ILE A 49 -3.18 13.20 -21.82
C ILE A 49 -2.84 12.47 -23.12
N GLU A 50 -3.01 13.10 -24.27
CA GLU A 50 -2.70 12.50 -25.57
C GLU A 50 -1.21 12.16 -25.71
N MET A 51 -0.31 13.02 -25.20
CA MET A 51 1.12 12.71 -25.12
C MET A 51 1.43 11.52 -24.22
N ILE A 52 0.77 11.39 -23.06
CA ILE A 52 0.97 10.25 -22.15
C ILE A 52 0.47 8.98 -22.82
N LEU A 53 -0.72 9.02 -23.43
CA LEU A 53 -1.31 7.87 -24.12
C LEU A 53 -0.44 7.42 -25.30
N LYS A 54 0.20 8.33 -26.04
CA LYS A 54 1.11 7.99 -27.16
C LYS A 54 2.47 7.43 -26.71
N THR A 55 2.78 7.43 -25.42
CA THR A 55 4.08 6.92 -24.92
C THR A 55 4.13 5.40 -25.09
N GLU A 56 5.24 4.88 -25.61
CA GLU A 56 5.40 3.46 -25.96
C GLU A 56 5.24 2.57 -24.73
N PHE A 57 5.68 3.03 -23.55
CA PHE A 57 5.41 2.38 -22.25
C PHE A 57 3.91 2.13 -21.97
N VAL A 58 3.04 3.07 -22.35
CA VAL A 58 1.59 2.97 -22.16
C VAL A 58 0.97 2.03 -23.21
N GLN A 59 1.50 2.09 -24.43
CA GLN A 59 1.04 1.31 -25.58
C GLN A 59 1.54 -0.15 -25.58
N ARG A 60 2.67 -0.44 -24.93
CA ARG A 60 3.31 -1.75 -24.97
C ARG A 60 2.43 -2.82 -24.32
N GLU A 61 1.98 -3.80 -25.10
CA GLU A 61 1.41 -5.04 -24.57
C GLU A 61 2.52 -5.87 -23.90
N VAL A 62 2.67 -5.69 -22.59
CA VAL A 62 3.38 -6.65 -21.74
C VAL A 62 2.44 -7.84 -21.51
N LYS A 63 2.97 -9.08 -21.44
CA LYS A 63 2.30 -10.37 -21.16
C LYS A 63 1.49 -10.39 -19.82
N TYR A 64 0.51 -9.50 -19.70
CA TYR A 64 -0.55 -9.54 -18.70
C TYR A 64 -1.84 -10.11 -19.32
N SER A 65 -1.80 -10.55 -20.58
CA SER A 65 -2.97 -11.04 -21.33
C SER A 65 -3.58 -12.33 -20.77
N SER A 66 -2.92 -13.00 -19.83
CA SER A 66 -3.44 -14.15 -19.09
C SER A 66 -4.13 -13.79 -17.77
N LEU A 67 -4.05 -12.54 -17.31
CA LEU A 67 -4.68 -12.09 -16.06
C LEU A 67 -6.08 -11.56 -16.35
N VAL A 68 -7.10 -12.29 -15.90
CA VAL A 68 -8.51 -11.92 -16.07
C VAL A 68 -8.88 -10.94 -14.97
N TYR A 69 -8.95 -9.65 -15.31
CA TYR A 69 -9.49 -8.63 -14.41
C TYR A 69 -11.01 -8.67 -14.42
N TRP A 70 -11.61 -8.86 -13.25
CA TRP A 70 -13.07 -8.91 -13.10
C TRP A 70 -13.70 -7.52 -13.28
N SER A 71 -14.73 -7.45 -14.12
CA SER A 71 -15.57 -6.24 -14.23
C SER A 71 -16.50 -6.13 -13.02
N ARG A 72 -16.94 -4.91 -12.68
CA ARG A 72 -17.89 -4.67 -11.57
C ARG A 72 -19.17 -5.50 -11.72
N GLY A 73 -19.66 -5.68 -12.94
CA GLY A 73 -20.83 -6.52 -13.22
C GLY A 73 -20.60 -7.98 -12.84
N SER A 74 -19.44 -8.54 -13.19
CA SER A 74 -19.08 -9.92 -12.91
C SER A 74 -18.84 -10.16 -11.41
N ALA A 75 -18.16 -9.22 -10.75
CA ALA A 75 -17.94 -9.26 -9.31
C ALA A 75 -19.26 -9.17 -8.52
N ASN A 76 -20.13 -8.23 -8.88
CA ASN A 76 -21.46 -8.09 -8.26
C ASN A 76 -22.28 -9.37 -8.44
N LEU A 77 -22.25 -9.95 -9.64
CA LEU A 77 -22.97 -11.17 -9.94
C LEU A 77 -22.44 -12.34 -9.10
N CYS A 78 -21.12 -12.53 -9.03
CA CYS A 78 -20.50 -13.57 -8.21
C CYS A 78 -20.91 -13.46 -6.74
N VAL A 79 -20.79 -12.26 -6.16
CA VAL A 79 -21.17 -12.01 -4.76
C VAL A 79 -22.66 -12.31 -4.53
N LEU A 80 -23.54 -11.86 -5.43
CA LEU A 80 -24.99 -12.09 -5.27
C LEU A 80 -25.42 -13.54 -5.55
N ILE A 81 -24.64 -14.29 -6.34
CA ILE A 81 -24.87 -15.70 -6.62
C ILE A 81 -24.38 -16.58 -5.47
N ASP A 82 -23.42 -16.12 -4.64
CA ASP A 82 -22.89 -16.89 -3.50
C ASP A 82 -24.06 -17.43 -2.64
N PRO A 83 -24.36 -18.74 -2.72
CA PRO A 83 -25.70 -19.25 -2.44
C PRO A 83 -25.99 -19.38 -0.95
N LEU A 84 -24.95 -19.46 -0.10
CA LEU A 84 -25.12 -19.86 1.31
C LEU A 84 -25.32 -18.67 2.25
N ASN A 85 -24.53 -17.60 2.13
CA ASN A 85 -24.48 -16.57 3.17
C ASN A 85 -25.28 -15.31 2.81
N ILE A 86 -25.12 -14.77 1.61
CA ILE A 86 -25.79 -13.51 1.22
C ILE A 86 -27.29 -13.69 1.03
N GLN A 87 -27.72 -14.81 0.46
CA GLN A 87 -29.16 -15.07 0.30
C GLN A 87 -29.90 -15.22 1.64
N LYS A 88 -29.20 -15.67 2.69
CA LYS A 88 -29.73 -15.72 4.06
C LYS A 88 -29.86 -14.31 4.64
N VAL A 89 -28.80 -13.50 4.55
CA VAL A 89 -28.81 -12.10 5.01
C VAL A 89 -29.90 -11.28 4.30
N ILE A 90 -30.05 -11.45 2.99
CA ILE A 90 -31.13 -10.78 2.22
C ILE A 90 -32.50 -11.22 2.75
N ARG A 91 -32.71 -12.52 3.02
CA ARG A 91 -33.99 -13.02 3.57
C ARG A 91 -34.30 -12.42 4.95
N GLU A 92 -33.31 -12.38 5.83
CA GLU A 92 -33.46 -11.83 7.18
C GLU A 92 -33.73 -10.31 7.15
N GLU A 93 -33.02 -9.56 6.31
CA GLU A 93 -33.25 -8.12 6.15
C GLU A 93 -34.58 -7.82 5.46
N CYS A 94 -35.04 -8.67 4.52
CA CYS A 94 -36.39 -8.55 3.94
C CYS A 94 -37.47 -8.68 5.04
N ALA A 95 -37.31 -9.64 5.96
CA ALA A 95 -38.23 -9.86 7.05
C ALA A 95 -38.25 -8.69 8.05
N LYS A 96 -37.09 -8.11 8.38
CA LYS A 96 -36.99 -6.96 9.28
C LYS A 96 -37.57 -5.66 8.69
N ARG A 97 -37.36 -5.43 7.39
CA ARG A 97 -37.73 -4.18 6.71
C ARG A 97 -39.08 -4.25 5.98
N ASN A 98 -39.82 -5.37 6.09
CA ASN A 98 -41.08 -5.62 5.36
C ASN A 98 -40.98 -5.25 3.87
N SER A 99 -39.90 -5.67 3.21
CA SER A 99 -39.56 -5.26 1.85
C SER A 99 -39.43 -6.46 0.90
N THR A 100 -39.65 -6.24 -0.40
CA THR A 100 -39.59 -7.29 -1.41
C THR A 100 -38.15 -7.70 -1.71
N ARG A 101 -37.89 -9.01 -1.90
CA ARG A 101 -36.56 -9.56 -2.26
C ARG A 101 -35.92 -8.86 -3.45
N LYS A 102 -36.72 -8.48 -4.46
CA LYS A 102 -36.23 -7.77 -5.65
C LYS A 102 -35.64 -6.39 -5.30
N LEU A 103 -36.34 -5.63 -4.45
CA LEU A 103 -35.90 -4.29 -4.04
C LEU A 103 -34.60 -4.35 -3.24
N LEU A 104 -34.49 -5.26 -2.26
CA LEU A 104 -33.23 -5.45 -1.52
C LEU A 104 -32.09 -5.97 -2.41
N SER A 105 -32.38 -6.83 -3.39
CA SER A 105 -31.36 -7.29 -4.32
C SER A 105 -30.85 -6.16 -5.22
N ASP A 106 -31.71 -5.23 -5.61
CA ASP A 106 -31.31 -4.06 -6.40
C ASP A 106 -30.53 -3.05 -5.53
N GLU A 107 -30.91 -2.87 -4.26
CA GLU A 107 -30.12 -2.11 -3.27
C GLU A 107 -28.72 -2.73 -3.08
N ALA A 108 -28.64 -4.06 -2.92
CA ALA A 108 -27.38 -4.78 -2.79
C ALA A 108 -26.47 -4.58 -4.02
N ARG A 109 -27.05 -4.60 -5.23
CA ARG A 109 -26.32 -4.31 -6.47
C ARG A 109 -25.73 -2.90 -6.47
N LEU A 110 -26.49 -1.89 -6.03
CA LEU A 110 -26.01 -0.51 -5.96
C LEU A 110 -24.87 -0.37 -4.92
N ILE A 111 -25.02 -1.02 -3.77
CA ILE A 111 -23.97 -1.05 -2.73
C ILE A 111 -22.71 -1.71 -3.28
N LEU A 112 -22.81 -2.92 -3.83
CA LEU A 112 -21.66 -3.64 -4.39
C LEU A 112 -21.02 -2.89 -5.55
N TYR A 113 -21.83 -2.27 -6.42
CA TYR A 113 -21.33 -1.37 -7.45
C TYR A 113 -20.48 -0.26 -6.82
N SER A 114 -20.96 0.41 -5.77
CA SER A 114 -20.19 1.47 -5.09
C SER A 114 -18.87 0.99 -4.48
N ILE A 115 -18.82 -0.27 -4.02
CA ILE A 115 -17.63 -0.89 -3.41
C ILE A 115 -16.61 -1.29 -4.49
N ALA A 116 -17.06 -2.02 -5.51
CA ALA A 116 -16.20 -2.80 -6.40
C ALA A 116 -15.22 -1.97 -7.26
N HIS A 117 -13.98 -2.46 -7.39
CA HIS A 117 -12.99 -1.89 -8.30
C HIS A 117 -13.30 -2.21 -9.78
N GLU A 118 -12.64 -1.51 -10.70
CA GLU A 118 -12.79 -1.71 -12.15
C GLU A 118 -11.46 -1.54 -12.86
N MET A 119 -10.54 -2.49 -12.66
CA MET A 119 -9.18 -2.36 -13.17
C MET A 119 -9.12 -2.17 -14.68
N GLN A 120 -8.42 -1.11 -15.11
CA GLN A 120 -8.21 -0.79 -16.52
C GLN A 120 -6.71 -0.61 -16.77
N MET A 121 -6.12 -1.55 -17.53
CA MET A 121 -4.67 -1.57 -17.76
C MET A 121 -4.13 -0.28 -18.39
N LEU A 122 -4.89 0.38 -19.27
CA LEU A 122 -4.49 1.66 -19.84
C LEU A 122 -4.33 2.76 -18.77
N VAL A 123 -5.28 2.82 -17.84
CA VAL A 123 -5.26 3.80 -16.73
C VAL A 123 -4.15 3.45 -15.76
N ILE A 124 -4.01 2.18 -15.40
CA ILE A 124 -2.92 1.66 -14.58
C ILE A 124 -1.56 2.07 -15.13
N ARG A 125 -1.30 1.83 -16.42
CA ARG A 125 -0.02 2.21 -17.06
C ARG A 125 0.20 3.72 -17.07
N SER A 126 -0.84 4.48 -17.37
CA SER A 126 -0.78 5.95 -17.38
C SER A 126 -0.48 6.51 -15.98
N VAL A 127 -1.16 6.01 -14.96
CA VAL A 127 -0.96 6.40 -13.56
C VAL A 127 0.41 5.94 -13.07
N GLY A 128 0.82 4.70 -13.36
CA GLY A 128 2.15 4.17 -13.03
C GLY A 128 3.27 5.02 -13.63
N TYR A 129 3.12 5.46 -14.89
CA TYR A 129 4.06 6.38 -15.53
C TYR A 129 4.15 7.73 -14.80
N VAL A 130 3.00 8.32 -14.42
CA VAL A 130 2.97 9.58 -13.68
C VAL A 130 3.62 9.43 -12.30
N ILE A 131 3.35 8.33 -11.60
CA ILE A 131 3.91 8.03 -10.28
C ILE A 131 5.43 7.85 -10.38
N ALA A 132 5.91 7.03 -11.31
CA ALA A 132 7.34 6.81 -11.55
C ALA A 132 8.08 8.15 -11.77
N LYS A 133 7.50 9.04 -12.57
CA LYS A 133 8.06 10.36 -12.82
C LYS A 133 8.03 11.26 -11.58
N THR A 134 6.93 11.21 -10.83
CA THR A 134 6.76 12.00 -9.60
C THR A 134 7.74 11.59 -8.53
N VAL A 135 7.86 10.28 -8.28
CA VAL A 135 8.84 9.69 -7.36
C VAL A 135 10.24 10.16 -7.69
N ARG A 136 10.64 10.07 -8.96
CA ARG A 136 11.99 10.47 -9.40
C ARG A 136 12.30 11.96 -9.18
N ILE A 137 11.29 12.82 -9.27
CA ILE A 137 11.47 14.26 -9.06
C ILE A 137 11.64 14.57 -7.57
N ILE A 138 10.94 13.82 -6.71
CA ILE A 138 10.81 14.12 -5.28
C ILE A 138 11.88 13.39 -4.45
N TYR A 139 12.19 12.15 -4.82
CA TYR A 139 13.06 11.23 -4.09
C TYR A 139 14.30 10.86 -4.90
N ASP A 140 15.41 10.70 -4.19
CA ASP A 140 16.73 10.36 -4.75
C ASP A 140 16.83 8.86 -5.11
N GLY A 141 16.00 8.01 -4.49
CA GLY A 141 15.96 6.57 -4.77
C GLY A 141 14.86 5.83 -4.01
N ILE A 142 14.44 4.68 -4.54
CA ILE A 142 13.60 3.71 -3.84
C ILE A 142 14.42 2.42 -3.70
N TYR A 143 14.70 2.01 -2.46
CA TYR A 143 15.33 0.75 -2.17
C TYR A 143 14.31 -0.29 -1.80
N PHE A 144 14.45 -1.48 -2.34
CA PHE A 144 13.63 -2.61 -1.98
C PHE A 144 14.39 -3.93 -2.06
N ASN A 145 13.93 -4.94 -1.32
CA ASN A 145 14.50 -6.28 -1.34
C ASN A 145 13.90 -7.13 -2.48
N ASP A 146 14.55 -7.08 -3.63
CA ASP A 146 14.14 -7.74 -4.87
C ASP A 146 13.95 -9.27 -4.74
N GLU A 147 14.88 -9.95 -4.06
CA GLU A 147 14.81 -11.39 -3.81
C GLU A 147 13.51 -11.80 -3.12
N GLN A 148 13.02 -10.97 -2.19
CA GLN A 148 11.78 -11.24 -1.48
C GLN A 148 10.56 -11.09 -2.38
N LEU A 149 10.54 -10.09 -3.27
CA LEU A 149 9.46 -9.93 -4.25
C LEU A 149 9.38 -11.13 -5.20
N LEU A 150 10.52 -11.69 -5.62
CA LEU A 150 10.56 -12.90 -6.43
C LEU A 150 9.98 -14.11 -5.67
N ARG A 151 10.32 -14.27 -4.39
CA ARG A 151 9.75 -15.32 -3.54
C ARG A 151 8.24 -15.15 -3.32
N ILE A 152 7.77 -13.91 -3.14
CA ILE A 152 6.35 -13.59 -3.04
C ILE A 152 5.62 -13.97 -4.32
N ARG A 153 6.25 -13.79 -5.49
CA ARG A 153 5.70 -14.20 -6.80
C ARG A 153 5.54 -15.70 -6.93
N GLU A 154 6.43 -16.48 -6.34
CA GLU A 154 6.28 -17.94 -6.30
C GLU A 154 5.12 -18.35 -5.39
N CYS A 155 5.01 -17.72 -4.21
CA CYS A 155 3.88 -17.96 -3.30
C CYS A 155 2.54 -17.61 -3.94
N SER A 156 2.47 -16.55 -4.76
CA SER A 156 1.24 -16.07 -5.37
C SER A 156 0.62 -17.04 -6.38
N MET A 157 1.34 -18.09 -6.78
CA MET A 157 0.82 -19.09 -7.72
C MET A 157 -0.10 -20.11 -7.05
N ASN A 158 0.02 -20.31 -5.74
CA ASN A 158 -0.70 -21.37 -5.02
C ASN A 158 -1.78 -20.82 -4.10
N ASP A 159 -1.49 -19.70 -3.42
CA ASP A 159 -2.34 -19.19 -2.35
C ASP A 159 -2.52 -17.67 -2.47
N PRO A 160 -3.71 -17.13 -2.09
CA PRO A 160 -3.97 -15.70 -2.15
C PRO A 160 -3.03 -14.93 -1.21
N ILE A 161 -2.66 -13.72 -1.65
CA ILE A 161 -1.72 -12.85 -0.94
C ILE A 161 -2.43 -11.64 -0.36
N ILE A 162 -2.05 -11.28 0.86
CA ILE A 162 -2.41 -10.01 1.48
C ILE A 162 -1.15 -9.21 1.77
N PHE A 163 -1.03 -8.04 1.17
CA PHE A 163 -0.05 -7.05 1.56
C PHE A 163 -0.59 -6.20 2.72
N MET A 164 0.17 -6.16 3.81
CA MET A 164 -0.12 -5.31 4.96
C MET A 164 1.00 -4.28 5.11
N PRO A 165 0.96 -3.15 4.37
CA PRO A 165 1.93 -2.09 4.52
C PRO A 165 1.74 -1.26 5.80
N THR A 166 2.83 -0.68 6.30
CA THR A 166 2.79 0.45 7.25
C THR A 166 2.24 1.71 6.55
N HIS A 167 1.50 2.55 7.27
CA HIS A 167 0.85 3.74 6.68
C HIS A 167 1.49 5.04 7.20
N ARG A 168 2.38 5.64 6.41
CA ARG A 168 3.11 6.88 6.66
C ARG A 168 2.74 7.99 5.67
N SER A 169 2.52 7.67 4.39
CA SER A 169 2.30 8.64 3.31
C SER A 169 1.12 8.25 2.41
N TYR A 170 0.57 9.20 1.65
CA TYR A 170 -0.34 8.89 0.54
C TYR A 170 0.37 8.12 -0.59
N MET A 171 1.70 8.08 -0.60
CA MET A 171 2.47 7.33 -1.60
C MET A 171 2.57 5.83 -1.30
N ASP A 172 2.28 5.39 -0.08
CA ASP A 172 2.54 4.01 0.38
C ASP A 172 1.88 2.96 -0.54
N PHE A 173 0.57 3.08 -0.76
CA PHE A 173 -0.18 2.13 -1.60
C PHE A 173 0.18 2.20 -3.08
N LEU A 174 0.64 3.37 -3.53
CA LEU A 174 1.10 3.56 -4.90
C LEU A 174 2.44 2.89 -5.14
N ILE A 175 3.33 2.90 -4.15
CA ILE A 175 4.67 2.32 -4.25
C ILE A 175 4.61 0.80 -4.24
N VAL A 176 3.77 0.19 -3.39
CA VAL A 176 3.57 -1.27 -3.40
C VAL A 176 3.06 -1.71 -4.77
N SER A 177 2.04 -1.02 -5.30
CA SER A 177 1.51 -1.27 -6.64
C SER A 177 2.56 -1.09 -7.75
N LEU A 178 3.37 -0.03 -7.68
CA LEU A 178 4.44 0.25 -8.64
C LEU A 178 5.48 -0.87 -8.67
N LEU A 179 5.92 -1.34 -7.49
CA LEU A 179 6.88 -2.43 -7.37
C LEU A 179 6.26 -3.75 -7.86
N CYS A 180 5.02 -4.07 -7.49
CA CYS A 180 4.33 -5.25 -8.02
C CYS A 180 4.29 -5.25 -9.55
N PHE A 181 3.88 -4.12 -10.15
CA PHE A 181 3.81 -3.96 -11.60
C PHE A 181 5.17 -4.15 -12.28
N ASN A 182 6.24 -3.61 -11.68
CA ASN A 182 7.60 -3.73 -12.19
C ASN A 182 8.14 -5.18 -12.16
N HIS A 183 7.73 -5.97 -11.16
CA HIS A 183 8.19 -7.35 -10.97
C HIS A 183 7.26 -8.40 -11.58
N ASN A 184 6.31 -8.00 -12.43
CA ASN A 184 5.31 -8.88 -13.04
C ASN A 184 4.49 -9.68 -12.00
N LEU A 185 4.21 -9.04 -10.88
CA LEU A 185 3.22 -9.50 -9.91
C LEU A 185 1.86 -8.92 -10.29
N SER A 186 0.80 -9.67 -10.00
CA SER A 186 -0.56 -9.15 -10.05
C SER A 186 -0.67 -7.90 -9.20
N LEU A 187 -1.30 -6.87 -9.74
CA LEU A 187 -1.51 -5.62 -9.03
C LEU A 187 -2.44 -5.84 -7.83
N PRO A 188 -2.10 -5.28 -6.65
CA PRO A 188 -2.96 -5.39 -5.50
C PRO A 188 -4.25 -4.59 -5.69
N VAL A 189 -5.34 -5.11 -5.18
CA VAL A 189 -6.59 -4.36 -5.00
C VAL A 189 -6.60 -3.73 -3.61
N ILE A 190 -6.82 -2.42 -3.57
CA ILE A 190 -6.51 -1.60 -2.39
C ILE A 190 -7.79 -1.24 -1.65
N ALA A 191 -7.83 -1.50 -0.34
CA ALA A 191 -8.92 -1.09 0.53
C ALA A 191 -8.82 0.42 0.84
N THR A 192 -9.74 1.21 0.27
CA THR A 192 -9.68 2.69 0.36
C THR A 192 -10.92 3.25 1.05
N GLY A 193 -10.73 4.28 1.89
CA GLY A 193 -11.84 5.00 2.50
C GLY A 193 -12.61 5.86 1.48
N MET A 194 -13.93 5.98 1.63
CA MET A 194 -14.77 6.78 0.71
C MET A 194 -14.40 8.27 0.61
N ASP A 195 -13.56 8.83 1.50
CA ASP A 195 -13.19 10.25 1.40
C ASP A 195 -12.46 10.60 0.11
N PHE A 196 -11.78 9.63 -0.51
CA PHE A 196 -11.14 9.82 -1.81
C PHE A 196 -12.17 10.01 -2.94
N MET A 197 -13.44 9.60 -2.74
CA MET A 197 -14.53 9.87 -3.68
C MET A 197 -15.01 11.33 -3.63
N ALA A 198 -14.59 12.13 -2.64
CA ALA A 198 -14.92 13.57 -2.62
C ALA A 198 -14.44 14.28 -3.89
N SER A 199 -13.37 13.80 -4.51
CA SER A 199 -13.01 14.14 -5.89
C SER A 199 -13.45 13.02 -6.81
N ARG A 200 -14.49 13.25 -7.62
CA ARG A 200 -15.00 12.26 -8.59
C ARG A 200 -13.90 11.75 -9.53
N PHE A 201 -13.03 12.65 -10.00
CA PHE A 201 -11.93 12.31 -10.90
C PHE A 201 -10.90 11.40 -10.24
N LEU A 202 -10.46 11.75 -9.02
CA LEU A 202 -9.46 10.95 -8.30
C LEU A 202 -10.05 9.59 -7.86
N GLY A 203 -11.28 9.59 -7.33
CA GLY A 203 -11.96 8.37 -6.91
C GLY A 203 -12.15 7.38 -8.06
N GLU A 204 -12.57 7.85 -9.24
CA GLU A 204 -12.72 7.01 -10.43
C GLU A 204 -11.37 6.52 -10.97
N THR A 205 -10.34 7.36 -10.95
CA THR A 205 -8.99 6.95 -11.35
C THR A 205 -8.45 5.85 -10.43
N LEU A 206 -8.59 6.02 -9.11
CA LEU A 206 -8.19 5.00 -8.14
C LEU A 206 -8.99 3.70 -8.30
N ARG A 207 -10.30 3.80 -8.57
CA ARG A 207 -11.15 2.64 -8.86
C ARG A 207 -10.62 1.85 -10.06
N ARG A 208 -10.20 2.56 -11.09
CA ARG A 208 -9.59 1.99 -12.31
C ARG A 208 -8.18 1.44 -12.11
N CYS A 209 -7.54 1.79 -11.01
CA CYS A 209 -6.27 1.22 -10.58
C CYS A 209 -6.42 0.04 -9.61
N GLY A 210 -7.64 -0.41 -9.28
CA GLY A 210 -7.87 -1.54 -8.37
C GLY A 210 -8.32 -1.15 -6.96
N SER A 211 -8.65 0.12 -6.71
CA SER A 211 -9.18 0.54 -5.41
C SER A 211 -10.63 0.14 -5.24
N PHE A 212 -10.94 -0.57 -4.15
CA PHE A 212 -12.31 -0.78 -3.68
C PHE A 212 -12.60 0.10 -2.46
N PHE A 213 -13.86 0.52 -2.30
CA PHE A 213 -14.20 1.60 -1.37
C PHE A 213 -15.01 1.11 -0.18
N MET A 214 -14.56 1.49 1.02
CA MET A 214 -15.24 1.23 2.29
C MET A 214 -15.74 2.51 2.96
N LYS A 215 -16.92 2.44 3.57
CA LYS A 215 -17.41 3.52 4.44
C LYS A 215 -16.49 3.68 5.67
N ARG A 216 -16.44 4.84 6.34
CA ARG A 216 -15.64 5.00 7.58
C ARG A 216 -16.36 4.48 8.83
N GLN A 217 -17.68 4.62 8.87
CA GLN A 217 -18.53 4.22 10.00
C GLN A 217 -19.71 3.43 9.44
N PHE A 218 -19.74 2.13 9.71
CA PHE A 218 -20.79 1.24 9.22
C PHE A 218 -20.98 0.01 10.11
N ARG A 219 -20.48 0.05 11.36
CA ARG A 219 -20.63 -1.08 12.31
C ARG A 219 -22.09 -1.42 12.60
N GLU A 220 -22.99 -0.44 12.49
CA GLU A 220 -24.42 -0.61 12.73
C GLU A 220 -25.17 -1.11 11.48
N ASP A 221 -24.61 -0.90 10.28
CA ASP A 221 -25.19 -1.35 9.02
C ASP A 221 -24.74 -2.79 8.70
N LYS A 222 -25.38 -3.75 9.37
CA LYS A 222 -25.10 -5.20 9.21
C LYS A 222 -25.25 -5.67 7.76
N PHE A 223 -26.18 -5.06 7.01
CA PHE A 223 -26.41 -5.39 5.61
C PHE A 223 -25.22 -4.98 4.74
N TYR A 224 -24.77 -3.73 4.86
CA TYR A 224 -23.57 -3.27 4.16
C TYR A 224 -22.32 -4.07 4.58
N TRP A 225 -22.14 -4.32 5.88
CA TRP A 225 -21.00 -5.10 6.37
C TRP A 225 -20.95 -6.50 5.74
N SER A 226 -22.11 -7.17 5.65
CA SER A 226 -22.19 -8.52 5.06
C SER A 226 -21.84 -8.52 3.57
N LEU A 227 -22.34 -7.54 2.81
CA LEU A 227 -22.03 -7.38 1.39
C LEU A 227 -20.55 -7.04 1.18
N PHE A 228 -19.99 -6.15 2.00
CA PHE A 228 -18.60 -5.75 1.92
C PHE A 228 -17.65 -6.88 2.30
N SER A 229 -17.94 -7.62 3.39
CA SER A 229 -17.16 -8.80 3.80
C SER A 229 -17.14 -9.83 2.67
N SER A 230 -18.31 -10.16 2.12
CA SER A 230 -18.42 -11.12 1.02
C SER A 230 -17.68 -10.68 -0.24
N TYR A 231 -17.65 -9.37 -0.54
CA TYR A 231 -16.85 -8.85 -1.65
C TYR A 231 -15.34 -9.05 -1.42
N VAL A 232 -14.83 -8.77 -0.22
CA VAL A 232 -13.42 -9.00 0.13
C VAL A 232 -13.07 -10.49 0.08
N GLN A 233 -13.95 -11.36 0.60
CA GLN A 233 -13.77 -12.81 0.55
C GLN A 233 -13.80 -13.35 -0.88
N MET A 234 -14.69 -12.83 -1.73
CA MET A 234 -14.71 -13.16 -3.16
C MET A 234 -13.39 -12.77 -3.83
N GLN A 235 -12.83 -11.60 -3.51
CA GLN A 235 -11.53 -11.20 -4.05
C GLN A 235 -10.41 -12.19 -3.68
N LEU A 236 -10.42 -12.76 -2.48
CA LEU A 236 -9.43 -13.75 -2.06
C LEU A 236 -9.64 -15.15 -2.66
N ARG A 237 -10.90 -15.53 -2.96
CA ARG A 237 -11.25 -16.88 -3.44
C ARG A 237 -11.23 -17.00 -4.96
N GLU A 238 -11.71 -15.97 -5.65
CA GLU A 238 -12.08 -16.03 -7.08
C GLU A 238 -11.13 -15.22 -7.97
N THR A 239 -10.16 -14.51 -7.39
CA THR A 239 -9.23 -13.65 -8.15
C THR A 239 -7.79 -13.88 -7.77
N ASP A 240 -6.89 -13.68 -8.73
CA ASP A 240 -5.44 -13.79 -8.55
C ASP A 240 -4.81 -12.47 -8.06
N ASN A 241 -5.61 -11.46 -7.75
CA ASN A 241 -5.12 -10.17 -7.31
C ASN A 241 -4.86 -10.19 -5.80
N PRO A 242 -3.65 -9.81 -5.35
CA PRO A 242 -3.38 -9.60 -3.94
C PRO A 242 -4.32 -8.56 -3.35
N VAL A 243 -4.66 -8.67 -2.07
CA VAL A 243 -5.40 -7.63 -1.34
C VAL A 243 -4.42 -6.77 -0.56
N GLU A 244 -4.54 -5.47 -0.65
CA GLU A 244 -3.72 -4.53 0.12
C GLU A 244 -4.58 -3.71 1.07
N PHE A 245 -4.21 -3.70 2.35
CA PHE A 245 -4.80 -2.80 3.32
C PHE A 245 -3.87 -2.45 4.47
N PHE A 246 -4.11 -1.28 5.05
CA PHE A 246 -3.34 -0.77 6.18
C PHE A 246 -3.94 -1.23 7.50
N LEU A 247 -3.21 -2.07 8.23
CA LEU A 247 -3.66 -2.61 9.51
C LEU A 247 -3.92 -1.50 10.55
N GLU A 248 -3.14 -0.41 10.49
CA GLU A 248 -3.30 0.77 11.36
C GLU A 248 -4.61 1.57 11.08
N GLY A 249 -5.20 1.41 9.89
CA GLY A 249 -6.42 2.10 9.43
C GLY A 249 -6.25 3.59 9.12
N THR A 250 -5.23 4.25 9.65
CA THR A 250 -4.91 5.67 9.40
C THR A 250 -3.41 5.90 9.33
N ARG A 251 -2.98 6.99 8.69
CA ARG A 251 -1.56 7.35 8.61
C ARG A 251 -1.02 7.75 9.98
N SER A 252 0.16 7.26 10.32
CA SER A 252 0.85 7.73 11.51
C SER A 252 1.47 9.12 11.28
N ARG A 253 1.18 10.05 12.18
CA ARG A 253 1.72 11.42 12.16
C ARG A 253 3.10 11.53 12.80
N SER A 254 3.42 10.58 13.68
CA SER A 254 4.67 10.55 14.45
C SER A 254 5.66 9.50 13.95
N GLY A 255 5.30 8.73 12.92
CA GLY A 255 6.10 7.60 12.43
C GLY A 255 6.07 6.37 13.35
N LYS A 256 5.28 6.37 14.43
CA LYS A 256 5.07 5.19 15.30
C LYS A 256 3.92 4.33 14.77
N SER A 257 4.02 3.01 14.89
CA SER A 257 2.89 2.13 14.53
C SER A 257 1.71 2.37 15.45
N LEU A 258 0.52 2.50 14.87
CA LEU A 258 -0.73 2.69 15.61
C LEU A 258 -1.35 1.34 16.02
N TYR A 259 -2.29 1.39 16.97
CA TYR A 259 -3.04 0.21 17.37
C TYR A 259 -3.86 -0.33 16.18
N PRO A 260 -3.81 -1.64 15.90
CA PRO A 260 -4.40 -2.23 14.70
C PRO A 260 -5.94 -2.19 14.71
N LYS A 261 -6.52 -2.11 13.52
CA LYS A 261 -7.97 -2.25 13.28
C LYS A 261 -8.23 -3.61 12.64
N PHE A 262 -8.90 -4.48 13.36
CA PHE A 262 -9.05 -5.89 12.96
C PHE A 262 -10.16 -6.17 11.94
N GLY A 263 -11.00 -5.20 11.58
CA GLY A 263 -12.18 -5.46 10.75
C GLY A 263 -11.87 -6.12 9.40
N LEU A 264 -10.99 -5.49 8.59
CA LEU A 264 -10.57 -6.07 7.30
C LEU A 264 -9.79 -7.38 7.48
N LEU A 265 -8.95 -7.45 8.52
CA LEU A 265 -8.19 -8.66 8.84
C LEU A 265 -9.12 -9.85 9.14
N GLN A 266 -10.17 -9.64 9.90
CA GLN A 266 -11.20 -10.64 10.19
C GLN A 266 -11.89 -11.12 8.91
N MET A 267 -12.33 -10.18 8.05
CA MET A 267 -12.97 -10.51 6.77
C MET A 267 -12.06 -11.37 5.87
N CYS A 268 -10.76 -11.09 5.89
CA CYS A 268 -9.79 -11.82 5.09
C CYS A 268 -9.47 -13.22 5.64
N MET A 269 -9.45 -13.38 6.97
CA MET A 269 -9.11 -14.65 7.62
C MET A 269 -10.29 -15.60 7.78
N GLU A 270 -11.52 -15.08 7.70
CA GLU A 270 -12.75 -15.86 7.83
C GLU A 270 -12.85 -17.01 6.80
N PRO A 271 -12.58 -16.82 5.49
CA PRO A 271 -12.56 -17.93 4.53
C PRO A 271 -11.58 -19.05 4.90
N PHE A 272 -10.45 -18.71 5.52
CA PHE A 272 -9.48 -19.70 6.00
C PHE A 272 -10.03 -20.51 7.19
N PHE A 273 -10.66 -19.86 8.17
CA PHE A 273 -11.27 -20.55 9.32
C PHE A 273 -12.46 -21.42 8.93
N ARG A 274 -13.20 -21.02 7.89
CA ARG A 274 -14.35 -21.77 7.35
C ARG A 274 -13.96 -22.82 6.31
N CYS A 275 -12.66 -23.13 6.16
CA CYS A 275 -12.13 -24.12 5.21
C CYS A 275 -12.47 -23.85 3.74
N GLN A 276 -12.71 -22.58 3.38
CA GLN A 276 -12.93 -22.15 2.00
C GLN A 276 -11.62 -21.84 1.27
N LEU A 277 -10.56 -21.54 2.03
CA LEU A 277 -9.18 -21.39 1.54
C LEU A 277 -8.28 -22.44 2.19
N TYR A 278 -7.37 -23.01 1.41
CA TYR A 278 -6.38 -23.95 1.92
C TYR A 278 -5.35 -23.25 2.81
N ASP A 279 -4.75 -22.18 2.30
CA ASP A 279 -3.89 -21.25 3.03
C ASP A 279 -4.15 -19.80 2.55
N LEU A 280 -3.57 -18.84 3.29
CA LEU A 280 -3.59 -17.42 3.02
C LEU A 280 -2.22 -16.88 3.39
N ILE A 281 -1.58 -16.14 2.49
CA ILE A 281 -0.22 -15.65 2.70
C ILE A 281 -0.27 -14.16 3.05
N VAL A 282 0.16 -13.82 4.26
CA VAL A 282 0.26 -12.42 4.70
C VAL A 282 1.68 -11.94 4.57
N VAL A 283 1.88 -10.87 3.82
CA VAL A 283 3.18 -10.21 3.63
C VAL A 283 3.17 -8.88 4.39
N PRO A 284 3.90 -8.77 5.51
CA PRO A 284 4.09 -7.49 6.17
C PRO A 284 5.04 -6.63 5.33
N VAL A 285 4.63 -5.43 4.95
CA VAL A 285 5.47 -4.50 4.18
C VAL A 285 5.80 -3.29 5.04
N THR A 286 7.07 -2.98 5.23
CA THR A 286 7.50 -1.75 5.89
C THR A 286 7.95 -0.74 4.87
N ILE A 287 7.44 0.49 5.01
CA ILE A 287 7.78 1.61 4.14
C ILE A 287 8.29 2.73 5.03
N ASP A 288 9.58 2.97 4.93
CA ASP A 288 10.28 3.99 5.70
C ASP A 288 10.83 5.07 4.76
N TYR A 289 10.79 6.32 5.20
CA TYR A 289 11.19 7.48 4.41
C TYR A 289 12.31 8.22 5.12
N ASP A 290 13.25 8.77 4.36
CA ASP A 290 14.11 9.83 4.89
C ASP A 290 13.22 11.02 5.28
N LYS A 291 12.35 11.47 4.36
CA LYS A 291 11.38 12.52 4.61
C LYS A 291 10.03 12.24 3.95
N VAL A 292 8.95 12.41 4.71
CA VAL A 292 7.58 12.23 4.21
C VAL A 292 7.08 13.52 3.57
N LEU A 293 6.37 13.43 2.44
CA LEU A 293 5.81 14.59 1.74
C LEU A 293 4.87 15.42 2.63
N GLU A 294 4.09 14.72 3.46
CA GLU A 294 3.08 15.27 4.34
C GLU A 294 3.62 15.74 5.70
N GLU A 295 4.93 15.69 5.95
CA GLU A 295 5.51 15.98 7.27
C GLU A 295 5.07 17.34 7.83
N PHE A 296 5.07 18.40 7.02
CA PHE A 296 4.62 19.73 7.46
C PHE A 296 3.15 19.71 7.87
N LEU A 297 2.29 19.05 7.10
CA LEU A 297 0.87 18.91 7.43
C LEU A 297 0.68 18.12 8.73
N TYR A 298 1.48 17.07 8.94
CA TYR A 298 1.44 16.29 10.17
C TYR A 298 1.87 17.11 11.39
N ALA A 299 2.88 17.97 11.24
CA ALA A 299 3.28 18.88 12.31
C ALA A 299 2.12 19.81 12.70
N TYR A 300 1.43 20.44 11.73
CA TYR A 300 0.25 21.27 12.00
C TYR A 300 -0.88 20.48 12.66
N GLU A 301 -1.19 19.27 12.17
CA GLU A 301 -2.21 18.40 12.80
C GLU A 301 -1.85 18.06 14.25
N LEU A 302 -0.56 17.80 14.56
CA LEU A 302 -0.08 17.52 15.91
C LEU A 302 -0.15 18.75 16.84
N PHE A 303 -0.03 19.96 16.30
CA PHE A 303 -0.29 21.20 17.04
C PHE A 303 -1.78 21.49 17.28
N GLY A 304 -2.68 20.62 16.83
CA GLY A 304 -4.12 20.74 17.02
C GLY A 304 -4.83 21.56 15.95
N PHE A 305 -4.14 21.95 14.87
CA PHE A 305 -4.80 22.60 13.75
C PHE A 305 -5.69 21.58 13.01
N PRO A 306 -6.92 21.97 12.63
CA PRO A 306 -7.81 21.07 11.91
C PRO A 306 -7.20 20.70 10.56
N LYS A 307 -7.39 19.45 10.15
CA LYS A 307 -6.90 18.95 8.86
C LYS A 307 -7.36 19.89 7.74
N PRO A 308 -6.45 20.52 6.99
CA PRO A 308 -6.85 21.39 5.90
C PRO A 308 -7.65 20.58 4.87
N ARG A 309 -8.70 21.18 4.31
CA ARG A 309 -9.49 20.60 3.22
C ARG A 309 -8.71 20.51 1.91
N GLU A 310 -7.42 20.83 1.93
CA GLU A 310 -6.58 20.73 0.74
C GLU A 310 -6.61 19.30 0.21
N THR A 311 -7.08 19.21 -1.03
CA THR A 311 -7.07 17.99 -1.81
C THR A 311 -5.63 17.53 -1.97
N THR A 312 -5.39 16.22 -1.98
CA THR A 312 -4.10 15.60 -2.34
C THR A 312 -3.46 16.24 -3.57
N ALA A 313 -4.27 16.74 -4.51
CA ALA A 313 -3.84 17.50 -5.69
C ALA A 313 -3.12 18.83 -5.39
N GLY A 314 -3.42 19.51 -4.27
CA GLY A 314 -2.76 20.75 -3.84
C GLY A 314 -1.32 20.50 -3.38
N LEU A 315 -1.11 19.41 -2.63
CA LEU A 315 0.22 19.01 -2.16
C LEU A 315 1.17 18.74 -3.34
N PHE A 316 0.72 17.98 -4.35
CA PHE A 316 1.50 17.69 -5.57
C PHE A 316 1.67 18.89 -6.52
N LYS A 317 0.86 19.95 -6.41
CA LYS A 317 0.95 21.15 -7.26
C LYS A 317 1.94 22.19 -6.76
N SER A 318 2.40 22.10 -5.53
CA SER A 318 3.38 23.04 -5.01
C SER A 318 4.73 22.79 -5.67
N ARG A 319 5.09 23.67 -6.61
CA ARG A 319 6.41 23.70 -7.27
C ARG A 319 7.57 23.69 -6.27
N GLU A 320 7.33 24.20 -5.08
CA GLU A 320 8.29 24.26 -3.98
C GLU A 320 8.59 22.88 -3.36
N ILE A 321 7.61 21.97 -3.35
CA ILE A 321 7.83 20.57 -2.92
C ILE A 321 8.62 19.83 -3.99
N LEU A 322 8.31 20.05 -5.27
CA LEU A 322 9.05 19.45 -6.39
C LEU A 322 10.50 19.96 -6.53
N SER A 323 10.89 21.00 -5.79
CA SER A 323 12.27 21.54 -5.75
C SER A 323 13.06 21.14 -4.50
N LYS A 324 12.48 20.33 -3.60
CA LYS A 324 13.13 19.87 -2.37
C LYS A 324 13.53 18.40 -2.53
N CYS A 325 14.70 18.03 -2.03
CA CYS A 325 15.10 16.62 -1.92
C CYS A 325 14.45 16.00 -0.68
N PHE A 326 13.64 14.95 -0.88
CA PHE A 326 13.03 14.19 0.22
C PHE A 326 13.83 12.94 0.62
N GLY A 327 15.03 12.78 0.05
CA GLY A 327 15.91 11.65 0.31
C GLY A 327 15.37 10.38 -0.36
N HIS A 328 15.47 9.26 0.34
CA HIS A 328 15.15 7.95 -0.18
C HIS A 328 13.93 7.32 0.48
N ILE A 329 13.35 6.35 -0.21
CA ILE A 329 12.31 5.47 0.30
C ILE A 329 12.92 4.08 0.47
N TYR A 330 12.66 3.45 1.61
CA TYR A 330 13.05 2.07 1.90
C TYR A 330 11.79 1.23 2.02
N VAL A 331 11.62 0.29 1.11
CA VAL A 331 10.49 -0.65 1.09
C VAL A 331 11.03 -2.03 1.40
N ASN A 332 10.67 -2.57 2.55
CA ASN A 332 11.10 -3.90 2.95
C ASN A 332 9.89 -4.83 3.01
N PHE A 333 9.84 -5.77 2.08
CA PHE A 333 8.90 -6.88 2.11
C PHE A 333 9.40 -7.86 3.17
N GLY A 334 8.61 -8.10 4.22
CA GLY A 334 8.95 -9.08 5.24
C GLY A 334 8.75 -10.52 4.76
N GLU A 335 9.17 -11.46 5.61
CA GLU A 335 8.94 -12.89 5.38
C GLU A 335 7.43 -13.18 5.24
N PRO A 336 6.98 -13.83 4.15
CA PRO A 336 5.60 -14.22 3.96
C PRO A 336 5.15 -15.19 5.05
N VAL A 337 4.07 -14.83 5.74
CA VAL A 337 3.51 -15.62 6.82
C VAL A 337 2.34 -16.43 6.29
N SER A 338 2.51 -17.75 6.24
CA SER A 338 1.41 -18.69 6.04
C SER A 338 0.49 -18.66 7.26
N ILE A 339 -0.77 -18.27 7.05
CA ILE A 339 -1.80 -18.27 8.09
C ILE A 339 -2.01 -19.69 8.61
N ARG A 340 -1.99 -20.69 7.72
CA ARG A 340 -2.07 -22.09 8.13
C ARG A 340 -0.97 -22.48 9.09
N LYS A 341 0.28 -22.15 8.78
CA LYS A 341 1.42 -22.45 9.65
C LYS A 341 1.35 -21.69 10.97
N TYR A 342 0.87 -20.44 10.94
CA TYR A 342 0.77 -19.61 12.14
C TYR A 342 -0.28 -20.11 13.14
N PHE A 343 -1.41 -20.62 12.64
CA PHE A 343 -2.51 -21.16 13.45
C PHE A 343 -2.47 -22.67 13.67
N ASP A 344 -1.43 -23.34 13.17
CA ASP A 344 -1.23 -24.76 13.40
C ASP A 344 -1.19 -25.06 14.92
N GLY A 345 -2.03 -25.98 15.36
CA GLY A 345 -2.23 -26.30 16.78
C GLY A 345 -2.95 -25.22 17.63
N LYS A 346 -3.27 -24.03 17.09
CA LYS A 346 -3.97 -22.96 17.83
C LYS A 346 -5.48 -22.96 17.59
N ILE A 347 -5.90 -23.23 16.35
CA ILE A 347 -7.31 -23.21 15.94
C ILE A 347 -7.65 -24.53 15.26
N ASN A 348 -8.67 -25.22 15.79
CA ASN A 348 -9.21 -26.38 15.12
C ASN A 348 -10.14 -25.92 13.99
N ARG A 349 -9.73 -26.16 12.75
CA ARG A 349 -10.54 -25.88 11.55
C ARG A 349 -11.58 -26.96 11.26
N TRP A 350 -11.40 -28.15 11.85
CA TRP A 350 -12.24 -29.30 11.56
C TRP A 350 -13.57 -29.17 12.28
N HIS A 351 -14.54 -28.64 11.56
CA HIS A 351 -15.93 -28.59 12.00
C HIS A 351 -16.65 -29.76 11.35
N PRO A 352 -17.37 -30.60 12.12
CA PRO A 352 -18.22 -31.59 11.51
C PRO A 352 -19.29 -30.92 10.63
N PRO A 353 -19.78 -31.57 9.56
CA PRO A 353 -20.67 -30.94 8.57
C PRO A 353 -21.92 -30.27 9.15
N TRP A 354 -22.43 -30.76 10.29
CA TRP A 354 -23.60 -30.22 10.99
C TRP A 354 -23.30 -29.01 11.90
N GLN A 355 -22.03 -28.69 12.15
CA GLN A 355 -21.56 -27.53 12.91
C GLN A 355 -20.92 -26.45 12.03
N ALA A 356 -20.93 -26.62 10.70
CA ALA A 356 -20.48 -25.56 9.80
C ALA A 356 -21.34 -24.32 10.03
N SER A 357 -20.81 -23.34 10.75
CA SER A 357 -21.53 -22.11 11.07
C SER A 357 -21.81 -21.37 9.76
N VAL A 358 -23.09 -21.25 9.42
CA VAL A 358 -23.57 -20.44 8.29
C VAL A 358 -23.55 -18.94 8.64
N ASP A 359 -23.22 -18.61 9.89
CA ASP A 359 -23.18 -17.24 10.37
C ASP A 359 -21.79 -16.63 10.12
N ASN A 360 -21.77 -15.46 9.48
CA ASN A 360 -20.56 -14.67 9.16
C ASN A 360 -19.91 -14.04 10.42
N GLU A 361 -20.07 -14.67 11.59
CA GLU A 361 -19.50 -14.18 12.82
C GLU A 361 -18.42 -15.15 13.31
N LEU A 362 -17.21 -14.61 13.47
CA LEU A 362 -16.12 -15.32 14.12
C LEU A 362 -16.47 -15.54 15.60
N SER A 363 -16.15 -16.72 16.12
CA SER A 363 -16.20 -17.01 17.55
C SER A 363 -15.26 -16.09 18.32
N ASP A 364 -15.48 -15.91 19.62
CA ASP A 364 -14.64 -15.00 20.42
C ASP A 364 -13.17 -15.45 20.45
N ASN A 365 -12.93 -16.77 20.46
CA ASN A 365 -11.58 -17.35 20.35
C ASN A 365 -10.93 -17.02 18.99
N GLU A 366 -11.67 -17.15 17.88
CA GLU A 366 -11.17 -16.76 16.56
C GLU A 366 -10.90 -15.25 16.49
N LYS A 367 -11.78 -14.41 17.06
CA LYS A 367 -11.57 -12.96 17.13
C LYS A 367 -10.32 -12.61 17.92
N GLU A 368 -10.07 -13.27 19.05
CA GLU A 368 -8.85 -13.07 19.87
C GLU A 368 -7.60 -13.51 19.10
N ALA A 369 -7.64 -14.67 18.47
CA ALA A 369 -6.54 -15.16 17.66
C ALA A 369 -6.18 -14.24 16.47
N VAL A 370 -7.20 -13.62 15.85
CA VAL A 370 -7.00 -12.56 14.83
C VAL A 370 -6.37 -11.31 15.44
N LYS A 371 -6.73 -10.94 16.69
CA LYS A 371 -6.10 -9.80 17.37
C LYS A 371 -4.62 -10.05 17.62
N ASP A 372 -4.29 -11.23 18.14
CA ASP A 372 -2.91 -11.64 18.41
C ASP A 372 -2.08 -11.66 17.13
N PHE A 373 -2.66 -12.17 16.03
CA PHE A 373 -2.01 -12.13 14.73
C PHE A 373 -1.79 -10.69 14.23
N GLY A 374 -2.78 -9.80 14.37
CA GLY A 374 -2.60 -8.39 14.02
C GLY A 374 -1.48 -7.71 14.83
N LEU A 375 -1.37 -8.01 16.13
CA LEU A 375 -0.26 -7.52 16.96
C LEU A 375 1.09 -8.11 16.54
N TYR A 376 1.11 -9.39 16.17
CA TYR A 376 2.29 -10.05 15.62
C TYR A 376 2.77 -9.41 14.30
N ILE A 377 1.85 -9.03 13.40
CA ILE A 377 2.20 -8.29 12.17
C ILE A 377 2.84 -6.93 12.50
N ILE A 378 2.35 -6.21 13.51
CA ILE A 378 2.98 -4.96 13.96
C ILE A 378 4.40 -5.22 14.50
N GLN A 379 4.62 -6.32 15.21
CA GLN A 379 5.97 -6.70 15.65
C GLN A 379 6.89 -6.94 14.46
N LEU A 380 6.41 -7.62 13.42
CA LEU A 380 7.17 -7.81 12.17
C LEU A 380 7.44 -6.49 11.45
N HIS A 381 6.48 -5.56 11.44
CA HIS A 381 6.72 -4.21 10.93
C HIS A 381 7.84 -3.51 11.70
N ASN A 382 7.82 -3.58 13.03
CA ASN A 382 8.85 -2.96 13.84
C ASN A 382 10.22 -3.63 13.67
N SER A 383 10.28 -4.95 13.47
CA SER A 383 11.55 -5.65 13.23
C SER A 383 12.15 -5.34 11.85
N ASN A 384 11.29 -5.08 10.87
CA ASN A 384 11.66 -4.86 9.47
C ASN A 384 11.81 -3.38 9.10
N SER A 385 11.52 -2.46 10.03
CA SER A 385 11.64 -1.02 9.80
C SER A 385 13.11 -0.60 9.68
N THR A 386 13.38 0.26 8.71
CA THR A 386 14.67 0.87 8.44
C THR A 386 14.69 2.25 9.06
N ILE A 387 15.58 2.48 10.02
CA ILE A 387 15.76 3.80 10.61
C ILE A 387 16.78 4.57 9.77
N THR A 388 16.36 5.73 9.29
CA THR A 388 17.16 6.57 8.41
C THR A 388 18.10 7.49 9.17
N ILE A 389 19.17 7.94 8.50
CA ILE A 389 20.08 8.95 9.07
C ILE A 389 19.35 10.25 9.42
N TRP A 390 18.28 10.57 8.69
CA TRP A 390 17.43 11.73 8.96
C TRP A 390 16.79 11.64 10.34
N SER A 391 16.08 10.54 10.64
CA SER A 391 15.44 10.34 11.95
C SER A 391 16.43 10.40 13.10
N TYR A 392 17.63 9.85 12.91
CA TYR A 392 18.71 9.92 13.91
C TYR A 392 19.26 11.33 14.10
N THR A 393 19.48 12.06 13.01
CA THR A 393 19.93 13.45 13.07
C THR A 393 18.92 14.31 13.83
N CYS A 394 17.62 14.12 13.58
CA CYS A 394 16.55 14.78 14.33
C CYS A 394 16.60 14.44 15.83
N ALA A 395 16.84 13.18 16.19
CA ALA A 395 16.94 12.76 17.60
C ALA A 395 18.13 13.43 18.32
N ILE A 396 19.30 13.49 17.67
CA ILE A 396 20.49 14.17 18.22
C ILE A 396 20.20 15.66 18.41
N LEU A 397 19.61 16.32 17.41
CA LEU A 397 19.24 17.74 17.49
C LEU A 397 18.27 18.02 18.66
N LEU A 398 17.29 17.16 18.88
CA LEU A 398 16.36 17.28 20.01
C LEU A 398 17.06 17.09 21.36
N GLN A 399 17.96 16.12 21.48
CA GLN A 399 18.74 15.89 22.69
C GLN A 399 19.62 17.10 23.02
N MET A 400 20.27 17.71 22.01
CA MET A 400 21.11 18.89 22.22
C MET A 400 20.33 20.11 22.68
N LYS A 401 19.13 20.32 22.11
CA LYS A 401 18.23 21.38 22.57
C LYS A 401 17.86 21.19 24.04
N SER A 402 17.61 19.95 24.46
CA SER A 402 17.31 19.63 25.86
C SER A 402 18.51 19.85 26.79
N ALA A 403 19.74 19.67 26.29
CA ALA A 403 20.98 19.89 27.03
C ALA A 403 21.44 21.36 27.04
N GLY A 404 20.60 22.32 26.66
CA GLY A 404 20.89 23.75 26.69
C GLY A 404 21.91 24.23 25.65
N HIS A 405 22.30 23.38 24.69
CA HIS A 405 23.24 23.76 23.64
C HIS A 405 22.55 24.61 22.57
N GLN A 406 23.01 25.85 22.38
CA GLN A 406 22.45 26.78 21.37
C GLN A 406 23.03 26.59 19.96
N LYS A 407 24.19 25.94 19.83
CA LYS A 407 24.89 25.75 18.55
C LYS A 407 25.43 24.32 18.45
N LEU A 408 25.27 23.71 17.27
CA LEU A 408 25.82 22.41 16.94
C LEU A 408 26.86 22.57 15.83
N MET A 409 28.10 22.23 16.13
CA MET A 409 29.16 22.13 15.13
C MET A 409 28.98 20.83 14.33
N PHE A 410 29.18 20.89 13.02
CA PHE A 410 29.07 19.72 12.15
C PHE A 410 29.95 18.54 12.63
N SER A 411 31.16 18.82 13.12
CA SER A 411 32.07 17.81 13.67
C SER A 411 31.49 17.05 14.88
N LYS A 412 30.76 17.76 15.76
CA LYS A 412 30.09 17.14 16.92
C LYS A 412 28.90 16.29 16.49
N LEU A 413 28.14 16.74 15.48
CA LEU A 413 27.06 15.94 14.90
C LEU A 413 27.61 14.66 14.26
N GLN A 414 28.69 14.79 13.49
CA GLN A 414 29.35 13.65 12.85
C GLN A 414 29.85 12.64 13.89
N SER A 415 30.56 13.09 14.94
CA SER A 415 31.01 12.21 16.02
C SER A 415 29.84 11.49 16.70
N SER A 416 28.74 12.20 16.97
CA SER A 416 27.55 11.60 17.59
C SER A 416 26.90 10.54 16.69
N LEU A 417 26.89 10.76 15.37
CA LEU A 417 26.42 9.79 14.39
C LEU A 417 27.35 8.56 14.31
N GLU A 418 28.66 8.76 14.35
CA GLU A 418 29.66 7.67 14.35
C GLU A 418 29.57 6.82 15.62
N ASP A 419 29.41 7.46 16.78
CA ASP A 419 29.17 6.79 18.07
C ASP A 419 27.89 5.97 18.02
N PHE A 420 26.84 6.52 17.41
CA PHE A 420 25.57 5.84 17.26
C PHE A 420 25.66 4.62 16.33
N VAL A 421 26.36 4.75 15.20
CA VAL A 421 26.65 3.63 14.29
C VAL A 421 27.42 2.54 15.04
N THR A 422 28.40 2.91 15.85
CA THR A 422 29.17 1.99 16.67
C THR A 422 28.27 1.26 17.68
N LEU A 423 27.41 2.00 18.38
CA LEU A 423 26.46 1.44 19.35
C LEU A 423 25.44 0.50 18.69
N SER A 424 24.89 0.90 17.54
CA SER A 424 23.95 0.08 16.77
C SER A 424 24.58 -1.22 16.28
N THR A 425 25.85 -1.17 15.88
CA THR A 425 26.62 -2.36 15.48
C THR A 425 26.78 -3.31 16.67
N ARG A 426 27.08 -2.78 17.87
CA ARG A 426 27.18 -3.59 19.11
C ARG A 426 25.85 -4.21 19.52
N LEU A 427 24.73 -3.55 19.24
CA LEU A 427 23.38 -4.08 19.48
C LEU A 427 22.94 -5.11 18.43
N GLY A 428 23.83 -5.54 17.53
CA GLY A 428 23.53 -6.52 16.50
C GLY A 428 22.59 -6.00 15.42
N ARG A 429 22.39 -4.68 15.32
CA ARG A 429 21.58 -4.08 14.25
C ARG A 429 22.38 -4.04 12.96
N ARG A 430 21.70 -4.33 11.85
CA ARG A 430 22.30 -4.26 10.52
C ARG A 430 22.38 -2.80 10.11
N ILE A 431 23.57 -2.35 9.74
CA ILE A 431 23.81 -0.97 9.30
C ILE A 431 24.19 -0.96 7.83
N ILE A 432 23.56 -0.07 7.08
CA ILE A 432 23.81 0.13 5.65
C ILE A 432 24.49 1.49 5.49
N ILE A 433 25.77 1.48 5.07
CA ILE A 433 26.54 2.70 4.78
C ILE A 433 26.81 2.72 3.28
N ARG A 434 26.24 3.70 2.56
CA ARG A 434 26.35 3.76 1.09
C ARG A 434 27.66 4.41 0.63
N LYS A 435 28.17 5.45 1.33
CA LYS A 435 29.49 6.11 1.12
C LYS A 435 29.93 6.92 2.35
N SER A 436 31.24 7.13 2.52
CA SER A 436 31.81 8.11 3.47
C SER A 436 31.97 9.47 2.78
N ILE A 437 31.78 10.58 3.52
CA ILE A 437 31.99 11.96 3.02
C ILE A 437 33.44 12.17 2.51
N LYS A 438 34.38 11.29 2.89
CA LYS A 438 35.79 11.35 2.48
C LYS A 438 36.03 11.03 0.99
N ASP A 439 35.05 10.47 0.28
CA ASP A 439 35.24 9.97 -1.11
C ASP A 439 34.84 10.99 -2.19
N GLU A 440 34.54 12.25 -1.82
CA GLU A 440 34.19 13.34 -2.76
C GLU A 440 35.31 14.39 -2.89
N THR A 441 36.57 13.95 -2.96
CA THR A 441 37.71 14.81 -3.33
C THR A 441 37.97 14.81 -4.82
#